data_AF-A0A819SX82-F1
#
_entry.id   AF-A0A819SX82-F1
#
_cell.length_a   1.000
_cell.length_b   1.000
_cell.length_c   1.000
_cell.angle_alpha   90.00
_cell.angle_beta   90.00
_cell.angle_gamma   90.00
#
_symmetry.space_group_name_H-M   'P 1'
#
loop_
_entity.id
_entity.type
_entity.pdbx_description
1 polymer ?
#
loop_
_entity_poly.entity_id
_entity_poly.type
_entity_poly.pdbx_seq_one_letter_code
_entity_poly.pdbx_strand_id
1 'polypeptide(L)'
;MAECEHLRVGREFLESVSWPFAFRQEAHDRCYCERCYPPHLGDTMNVANYTYVIPRGWTRFAVSVDEGFFNHHDVWDKWLNCYHGTSIENAKSCVEHRQLLLPNDTTMHGKKLEIREGHIKGEHYVFTTPSITYAALDYYAHTYNFQSPYNSQIYTIKVVLQCKQKPDSITVQPETVDARQQGIKICRYIPNDKLEWKTQKRSTVTIYGLLLEVKQYHVHNHSNSFQYQQIRNTQNVSYEPATISQTPSPPPFKTKVSTISNSENISLPTTEKTHREPMSKKRIALLILLVIATILPISALIFGQIYKNDCPIQPWIPRWMTIFGVLLITFKSCSDDINIGGCISGCVSCLLVFFFLGWLITGSVWVFPAKSKVQYNQYNETNYCQENLYKFTFGLLLAQYSLIGLVICCGGILALLGLCLG
;
A
#
# COMPACT_ATOMS: atom_id res chain seq x y z
N MET A 1 1.72 14.67 15.05
CA MET A 1 3.08 14.20 15.43
C MET A 1 3.94 14.20 14.18
N ALA A 2 5.20 14.64 14.26
CA ALA A 2 6.12 14.58 13.12
C ALA A 2 6.36 13.11 12.70
N GLU A 3 6.38 12.86 11.39
CA GLU A 3 6.68 11.56 10.79
C GLU A 3 8.03 11.02 11.28
N CYS A 4 8.13 9.70 11.47
CA CYS A 4 9.40 9.05 11.80
C CYS A 4 10.36 9.09 10.61
N GLU A 5 11.64 9.36 10.85
CA GLU A 5 12.68 9.39 9.81
C GLU A 5 12.72 8.12 8.95
N HIS A 6 12.61 6.94 9.56
CA HIS A 6 12.64 5.68 8.81
C HIS A 6 11.45 5.54 7.84
N LEU A 7 10.28 6.11 8.19
CA LEU A 7 9.14 6.18 7.28
C LEU A 7 9.46 7.15 6.14
N ARG A 8 9.79 8.40 6.47
CA ARG A 8 10.13 9.45 5.49
C ARG A 8 11.17 8.97 4.47
N VAL A 9 12.35 8.52 4.94
CA VAL A 9 13.45 8.05 4.08
C VAL A 9 13.03 6.85 3.26
N GLY A 10 12.27 5.91 3.83
CA GLY A 10 11.75 4.79 3.07
C GLY A 10 10.77 5.21 1.98
N ARG A 11 9.92 6.22 2.19
CA ARG A 11 9.04 6.76 1.14
C ARG A 11 9.84 7.41 0.01
N GLU A 12 10.81 8.24 0.35
CA GLU A 12 11.71 8.88 -0.61
C GLU A 12 12.48 7.83 -1.44
N PHE A 13 12.96 6.75 -0.80
CA PHE A 13 13.60 5.65 -1.50
C PHE A 13 12.63 4.97 -2.47
N LEU A 14 11.40 4.66 -2.03
CA LEU A 14 10.38 4.04 -2.88
C LEU A 14 9.97 4.91 -4.07
N GLU A 15 9.92 6.22 -3.89
CA GLU A 15 9.74 7.18 -4.99
C GLU A 15 10.92 7.12 -5.96
N SER A 16 12.15 7.18 -5.45
CA SER A 16 13.36 7.17 -6.29
C SER A 16 13.51 5.92 -7.15
N VAL A 17 13.02 4.78 -6.65
CA VAL A 17 13.04 3.52 -7.39
C VAL A 17 11.76 3.28 -8.17
N SER A 18 10.79 4.20 -8.23
CA SER A 18 9.50 3.96 -8.91
C SER A 18 8.81 2.67 -8.42
N TRP A 19 8.68 2.52 -7.10
CA TRP A 19 7.88 1.44 -6.51
C TRP A 19 6.42 1.53 -7.00
N PRO A 20 5.73 0.42 -7.31
CA PRO A 20 4.39 0.46 -7.89
C PRO A 20 3.35 0.95 -6.86
N PHE A 21 3.10 2.26 -6.85
CA PHE A 21 2.20 2.94 -5.91
C PHE A 21 0.75 2.44 -5.97
N ALA A 22 0.31 1.88 -7.10
CA ALA A 22 -1.02 1.27 -7.23
C ALA A 22 -1.26 0.10 -6.27
N PHE A 23 -0.20 -0.56 -5.80
CA PHE A 23 -0.29 -1.65 -4.82
C PHE A 23 0.01 -1.18 -3.39
N ARG A 24 0.08 0.11 -3.11
CA ARG A 24 0.39 0.61 -1.77
C ARG A 24 -0.86 0.70 -0.90
N GLN A 25 -0.70 0.40 0.39
CA GLN A 25 -1.74 0.57 1.41
C GLN A 25 -1.21 1.40 2.57
N GLU A 26 -0.99 2.71 2.37
CA GLU A 26 -0.26 3.58 3.32
C GLU A 26 -0.82 3.58 4.74
N ALA A 27 -2.13 3.40 4.89
CA ALA A 27 -2.79 3.29 6.20
C ALA A 27 -2.29 2.10 7.05
N HIS A 28 -1.63 1.11 6.42
CA HIS A 28 -1.08 -0.08 7.05
C HIS A 28 0.45 -0.11 7.10
N ASP A 29 1.12 0.98 6.69
CA ASP A 29 2.55 1.16 6.90
C ASP A 29 2.87 1.06 8.40
N ARG A 30 4.00 0.43 8.73
CA ARG A 30 4.40 0.23 10.13
C ARG A 30 5.90 0.31 10.30
N CYS A 31 6.36 1.23 11.12
CA CYS A 31 7.75 1.34 11.52
C CYS A 31 8.02 0.54 12.79
N TYR A 32 9.14 -0.18 12.82
CA TYR A 32 9.62 -0.97 13.95
C TYR A 32 10.92 -0.43 14.55
N CYS A 33 11.28 0.84 14.27
CA CYS A 33 12.36 1.51 14.98
C CYS A 33 12.01 1.68 16.47
N GLU A 34 13.00 1.94 17.31
CA GLU A 34 12.81 2.04 18.76
C GLU A 34 11.75 3.09 19.16
N ARG A 35 11.62 4.19 18.40
CA ARG A 35 10.59 5.21 18.63
C ARG A 35 9.17 4.72 18.29
N CYS A 36 9.00 3.94 17.23
CA CYS A 36 7.68 3.52 16.73
C CYS A 36 7.23 2.17 17.30
N TYR A 37 8.19 1.33 17.69
CA TYR A 37 7.97 0.02 18.30
C TYR A 37 8.93 -0.12 19.50
N PRO A 38 8.52 0.45 20.65
CA PRO A 38 9.40 0.58 21.81
C PRO A 38 9.87 -0.76 22.39
N PRO A 39 10.96 -0.77 23.17
CA PRO A 39 11.58 -2.00 23.68
C PRO A 39 10.66 -2.87 24.56
N HIS A 40 9.65 -2.29 25.20
CA HIS A 40 8.71 -3.03 26.05
C HIS A 40 7.72 -3.90 25.27
N LEU A 41 7.58 -3.70 23.96
CA LEU A 41 6.77 -4.58 23.10
C LEU A 41 7.49 -5.91 22.85
N GLY A 42 6.79 -6.93 22.37
CA GLY A 42 7.36 -8.25 22.15
C GLY A 42 8.34 -8.32 20.96
N ASP A 43 9.35 -9.18 21.06
CA ASP A 43 10.31 -9.44 19.97
C ASP A 43 9.90 -10.58 19.05
N THR A 44 8.89 -11.34 19.47
CA THR A 44 8.38 -12.50 18.74
C THR A 44 6.87 -12.56 18.81
N MET A 45 6.28 -13.29 17.87
CA MET A 45 4.88 -13.65 17.83
C MET A 45 4.77 -15.15 17.54
N ASN A 46 3.80 -15.82 18.15
CA ASN A 46 3.53 -17.23 17.85
C ASN A 46 2.26 -17.35 17.01
N VAL A 47 2.34 -18.05 15.88
CA VAL A 47 1.20 -18.37 15.00
C VAL A 47 1.28 -19.85 14.67
N ALA A 48 0.21 -20.61 14.94
CA ALA A 48 0.12 -22.05 14.67
C ALA A 48 1.36 -22.86 15.16
N ASN A 49 1.85 -22.57 16.38
CA ASN A 49 3.05 -23.15 17.00
C ASN A 49 4.40 -22.81 16.35
N TYR A 50 4.43 -21.86 15.41
CA TYR A 50 5.66 -21.30 14.87
C TYR A 50 5.96 -19.95 15.49
N THR A 51 7.21 -19.77 15.91
CA THR A 51 7.73 -18.48 16.34
C THR A 51 8.16 -17.67 15.13
N TYR A 52 7.65 -16.46 15.05
CA TYR A 52 8.01 -15.42 14.10
C TYR A 52 8.76 -14.30 14.83
N VAL A 53 9.89 -13.85 14.28
CA VAL A 53 10.67 -12.74 14.84
C VAL A 53 10.06 -11.42 14.36
N ILE A 54 9.82 -10.46 15.26
CA ILE A 54 9.37 -9.11 14.89
C ILE A 54 10.52 -8.33 14.25
N PRO A 55 10.32 -7.59 13.13
CA PRO A 55 11.41 -6.98 12.39
C PRO A 55 11.87 -5.65 13.01
N ARG A 56 12.37 -5.66 14.25
CA ARG A 56 12.88 -4.45 14.93
C ARG A 56 13.95 -3.74 14.11
N GLY A 57 13.84 -2.42 14.01
CA GLY A 57 14.71 -1.56 13.20
C GLY A 57 14.29 -1.41 11.74
N TRP A 58 13.28 -2.16 11.28
CA TRP A 58 12.78 -2.09 9.90
C TRP A 58 11.51 -1.26 9.78
N THR A 59 11.19 -0.84 8.57
CA THR A 59 9.92 -0.19 8.22
C THR A 59 9.19 -1.02 7.18
N ARG A 60 7.96 -1.40 7.50
CA ARG A 60 7.05 -2.05 6.56
C ARG A 60 6.28 -0.99 5.79
N PHE A 61 6.37 -1.05 4.48
CA PHE A 61 5.45 -0.41 3.55
C PHE A 61 4.44 -1.45 3.09
N ALA A 62 3.16 -1.22 3.37
CA ALA A 62 2.14 -2.23 3.14
C ALA A 62 1.83 -2.37 1.65
N VAL A 63 1.69 -3.62 1.22
CA VAL A 63 1.33 -4.02 -0.13
C VAL A 63 -0.11 -4.50 -0.14
N SER A 64 -0.89 -4.08 -1.13
CA SER A 64 -2.28 -4.48 -1.33
C SER A 64 -2.38 -5.99 -1.52
N VAL A 65 -3.35 -6.59 -0.84
CA VAL A 65 -3.62 -8.02 -0.94
C VAL A 65 -4.94 -8.26 -1.67
N ASP A 66 -5.18 -9.52 -2.06
CA ASP A 66 -6.49 -9.93 -2.53
C ASP A 66 -7.41 -10.20 -1.33
N GLU A 67 -8.27 -9.23 -1.01
CA GLU A 67 -9.15 -9.29 0.16
C GLU A 67 -10.11 -10.50 0.12
N GLY A 68 -10.59 -10.89 -1.06
CA GLY A 68 -11.46 -12.05 -1.21
C GLY A 68 -10.74 -13.35 -0.82
N PHE A 69 -9.51 -13.52 -1.32
CA PHE A 69 -8.65 -14.63 -0.96
C PHE A 69 -8.29 -14.63 0.53
N PHE A 70 -7.90 -13.47 1.06
CA PHE A 70 -7.48 -13.34 2.47
C PHE A 70 -8.61 -13.67 3.44
N ASN A 71 -9.82 -13.19 3.17
CA ASN A 71 -11.00 -13.46 3.97
C ASN A 71 -11.47 -14.92 3.84
N HIS A 72 -11.44 -15.50 2.64
CA HIS A 72 -11.86 -16.89 2.44
C HIS A 72 -10.94 -17.90 3.15
N HIS A 73 -9.64 -17.61 3.21
CA HIS A 73 -8.64 -18.51 3.81
C HIS A 73 -8.19 -18.11 5.23
N ASP A 74 -8.80 -17.10 5.83
CA ASP A 74 -8.42 -16.51 7.13
C ASP A 74 -6.91 -16.26 7.23
N VAL A 75 -6.33 -15.67 6.19
CA VAL A 75 -4.86 -15.58 6.03
C VAL A 75 -4.22 -14.81 7.19
N TRP A 76 -4.88 -13.76 7.68
CA TRP A 76 -4.34 -12.94 8.77
C TRP A 76 -4.13 -13.73 10.06
N ASP A 77 -5.05 -14.65 10.36
CA ASP A 77 -5.07 -15.38 11.63
C ASP A 77 -4.42 -16.77 11.53
N LYS A 78 -4.58 -17.46 10.40
CA LYS A 78 -4.17 -18.86 10.25
C LYS A 78 -2.82 -19.05 9.55
N TRP A 79 -2.38 -18.10 8.72
CA TRP A 79 -1.14 -18.26 7.96
C TRP A 79 0.06 -17.71 8.74
N LEU A 80 1.18 -18.41 8.63
CA LEU A 80 2.44 -18.09 9.28
C LEU A 80 3.00 -16.79 8.74
N ASN A 81 3.63 -15.99 9.59
CA ASN A 81 4.40 -14.84 9.15
C ASN A 81 5.82 -15.30 8.75
N CYS A 82 6.32 -14.82 7.62
CA CYS A 82 7.68 -15.10 7.15
C CYS A 82 8.25 -13.95 6.33
N TYR A 83 9.51 -14.11 5.94
CA TYR A 83 10.31 -13.15 5.20
C TYR A 83 10.98 -13.79 4.00
N HIS A 84 11.24 -12.99 2.98
CA HIS A 84 12.01 -13.38 1.81
C HIS A 84 12.99 -12.24 1.46
N GLY A 85 14.28 -12.49 1.69
CA GLY A 85 15.35 -11.56 1.28
C GLY A 85 15.44 -11.50 -0.24
N THR A 86 15.54 -10.29 -0.79
CA THR A 86 15.55 -10.12 -2.25
C THR A 86 16.16 -8.77 -2.67
N SER A 87 16.07 -8.44 -3.96
CA SER A 87 16.40 -7.12 -4.51
C SER A 87 15.13 -6.29 -4.75
N ILE A 88 15.24 -4.97 -4.88
CA ILE A 88 14.08 -4.10 -5.13
C ILE A 88 13.41 -4.42 -6.48
N GLU A 89 14.19 -4.81 -7.50
CA GLU A 89 13.70 -5.20 -8.82
C GLU A 89 12.87 -6.49 -8.74
N ASN A 90 13.38 -7.49 -8.03
CA ASN A 90 12.67 -8.75 -7.81
C ASN A 90 11.43 -8.54 -6.93
N ALA A 91 11.52 -7.68 -5.91
CA ALA A 91 10.39 -7.34 -5.05
C ALA A 91 9.23 -6.71 -5.84
N LYS A 92 9.51 -5.76 -6.75
CA LYS A 92 8.50 -5.19 -7.65
C LYS A 92 7.83 -6.28 -8.49
N SER A 93 8.65 -7.14 -9.10
CA SER A 93 8.13 -8.24 -9.93
C SER A 93 7.22 -9.15 -9.10
N CYS A 94 7.64 -9.56 -7.90
CA CYS A 94 6.83 -10.42 -7.05
C CYS A 94 5.49 -9.76 -6.65
N VAL A 95 5.49 -8.46 -6.36
CA VAL A 95 4.27 -7.71 -6.03
C VAL A 95 3.33 -7.60 -7.23
N GLU A 96 3.85 -7.31 -8.43
CA GLU A 96 3.07 -7.27 -9.67
C GLU A 96 2.41 -8.62 -9.99
N HIS A 97 3.11 -9.73 -9.73
CA HIS A 97 2.56 -11.08 -9.93
C HIS A 97 1.72 -11.57 -8.75
N ARG A 98 1.67 -10.82 -7.64
CA ARG A 98 1.03 -11.19 -6.37
C ARG A 98 1.52 -12.53 -5.80
N GLN A 99 2.75 -12.93 -6.13
CA GLN A 99 3.36 -14.19 -5.69
C GLN A 99 4.88 -14.10 -5.74
N LEU A 100 5.54 -14.93 -4.93
CA LEU A 100 6.97 -15.20 -5.12
C LEU A 100 7.16 -16.08 -6.36
N LEU A 101 8.07 -15.67 -7.24
CA LEU A 101 8.36 -16.38 -8.49
C LEU A 101 9.34 -17.53 -8.23
N LEU A 102 9.12 -18.66 -8.90
CA LEU A 102 10.02 -19.82 -8.87
C LEU A 102 11.05 -19.70 -10.01
N PRO A 103 12.20 -20.38 -9.88
CA PRO A 103 13.09 -20.57 -11.01
C PRO A 103 12.36 -21.19 -12.20
N ASN A 104 12.63 -20.71 -13.41
CA ASN A 104 11.95 -20.95 -14.69
C ASN A 104 10.64 -20.20 -14.96
N ASP A 105 10.13 -19.40 -14.02
CA ASP A 105 9.01 -18.51 -14.33
C ASP A 105 9.39 -17.46 -15.37
N THR A 106 8.38 -17.01 -16.13
CA THR A 106 8.52 -15.87 -17.02
C THR A 106 7.76 -14.71 -16.39
N THR A 107 8.44 -13.56 -16.23
CA THR A 107 7.79 -12.36 -15.71
C THR A 107 6.75 -11.81 -16.69
N MET A 108 5.84 -10.94 -16.24
CA MET A 108 4.90 -10.20 -17.10
C MET A 108 5.56 -9.46 -18.27
N HIS A 109 6.85 -9.16 -18.17
CA HIS A 109 7.65 -8.51 -19.21
C HIS A 109 8.44 -9.48 -20.09
N GLY A 110 8.17 -10.79 -20.01
CA GLY A 110 8.80 -11.81 -20.85
C GLY A 110 10.19 -12.27 -20.39
N LYS A 111 10.70 -11.77 -19.26
CA LYS A 111 12.01 -12.20 -18.73
C LYS A 111 11.86 -13.58 -18.09
N LYS A 112 12.59 -14.57 -18.60
CA LYS A 112 12.68 -15.89 -17.96
C LYS A 112 13.64 -15.83 -16.76
N LEU A 113 13.21 -16.36 -15.62
CA LEU A 113 14.03 -16.48 -14.43
C LEU A 113 14.93 -17.71 -14.56
N GLU A 114 16.21 -17.46 -14.80
CA GLU A 114 17.22 -18.50 -14.90
C GLU A 114 17.57 -19.04 -13.51
N ILE A 115 17.85 -20.34 -13.48
CA ILE A 115 18.47 -20.98 -12.33
C ILE A 115 19.91 -20.47 -12.25
N ARG A 116 20.29 -19.81 -11.15
CA ARG A 116 21.67 -19.33 -10.97
C ARG A 116 22.66 -20.49 -10.94
N GLU A 117 23.87 -20.25 -11.45
CA GLU A 117 24.98 -21.21 -11.39
C GLU A 117 25.30 -21.56 -9.91
N GLY A 118 25.41 -22.85 -9.59
CA GLY A 118 25.54 -23.34 -8.20
C GLY A 118 24.24 -23.76 -7.52
N HIS A 119 23.08 -23.52 -8.14
CA HIS A 119 21.80 -24.04 -7.64
C HIS A 119 21.71 -25.56 -7.85
N ILE A 120 21.19 -26.27 -6.85
CA ILE A 120 21.05 -27.74 -6.90
C ILE A 120 20.09 -28.10 -8.04
N LYS A 121 20.53 -28.97 -8.96
CA LYS A 121 19.70 -29.40 -10.10
C LYS A 121 18.42 -30.05 -9.60
N GLY A 122 17.26 -29.58 -10.09
CA GLY A 122 15.93 -30.15 -9.77
C GLY A 122 15.22 -29.52 -8.57
N GLU A 123 15.83 -28.58 -7.85
CA GLU A 123 15.25 -27.99 -6.63
C GLU A 123 14.48 -26.68 -6.87
N HIS A 124 13.33 -26.73 -7.55
CA HIS A 124 12.54 -25.52 -7.83
C HIS A 124 11.70 -25.07 -6.63
N TYR A 125 12.30 -24.38 -5.66
CA TYR A 125 11.61 -23.93 -4.46
C TYR A 125 11.57 -22.41 -4.31
N VAL A 126 10.53 -21.93 -3.64
CA VAL A 126 10.55 -20.62 -2.97
C VAL A 126 11.08 -20.84 -1.57
N PHE A 127 12.04 -20.02 -1.18
CA PHE A 127 12.61 -20.01 0.17
C PHE A 127 12.09 -18.82 0.97
N THR A 128 11.68 -19.08 2.20
CA THR A 128 11.26 -18.08 3.17
C THR A 128 11.86 -18.39 4.53
N THR A 129 11.75 -17.47 5.47
CA THR A 129 12.25 -17.66 6.83
C THR A 129 11.40 -16.93 7.86
N PRO A 130 11.26 -17.46 9.09
CA PRO A 130 10.63 -16.74 10.19
C PRO A 130 11.53 -15.68 10.84
N SER A 131 12.79 -15.56 10.40
CA SER A 131 13.80 -14.67 10.98
C SER A 131 14.17 -13.54 10.03
N ILE A 132 13.87 -12.30 10.42
CA ILE A 132 14.30 -11.13 9.65
C ILE A 132 15.82 -11.07 9.52
N THR A 133 16.56 -11.49 10.55
CA THR A 133 18.03 -11.49 10.57
C THR A 133 18.60 -12.45 9.54
N TYR A 134 17.95 -13.61 9.35
CA TYR A 134 18.35 -14.56 8.32
C TYR A 134 18.01 -14.02 6.93
N ALA A 135 16.79 -13.51 6.73
CA ALA A 135 16.38 -12.88 5.46
C ALA A 135 17.27 -11.70 5.06
N ALA A 136 17.86 -11.00 6.04
CA ALA A 136 18.70 -9.84 5.86
C ALA A 136 20.19 -10.15 5.59
N LEU A 137 20.60 -11.41 5.55
CA LEU A 137 21.98 -11.75 5.17
C LEU A 137 22.27 -11.30 3.73
N ASP A 138 23.50 -10.87 3.47
CA ASP A 138 23.90 -10.28 2.16
C ASP A 138 23.81 -11.28 1.00
N TYR A 139 23.78 -12.59 1.30
CA TYR A 139 23.50 -13.64 0.31
C TYR A 139 22.07 -13.59 -0.23
N TYR A 140 21.13 -13.03 0.53
CA TYR A 140 19.69 -13.06 0.22
C TYR A 140 19.13 -11.67 -0.05
N ALA A 141 19.43 -10.68 0.79
CA ALA A 141 18.88 -9.33 0.68
C ALA A 141 19.90 -8.32 0.16
N HIS A 142 19.53 -7.61 -0.89
CA HIS A 142 20.37 -6.58 -1.50
C HIS A 142 20.37 -5.29 -0.67
N THR A 143 21.53 -4.62 -0.59
CA THR A 143 21.70 -3.32 0.06
C THR A 143 21.94 -2.22 -0.97
N TYR A 144 21.26 -1.08 -0.81
CA TYR A 144 21.33 0.07 -1.70
C TYR A 144 21.86 1.28 -0.94
N ASN A 145 22.66 2.10 -1.60
CA ASN A 145 22.99 3.44 -1.10
C ASN A 145 21.97 4.42 -1.64
N PHE A 146 21.39 5.23 -0.77
CA PHE A 146 20.35 6.19 -1.09
C PHE A 146 20.67 7.55 -0.50
N GLN A 147 20.70 8.60 -1.32
CA GLN A 147 20.83 9.96 -0.85
C GLN A 147 19.44 10.60 -0.74
N SER A 148 19.05 11.00 0.46
CA SER A 148 17.74 11.61 0.69
C SER A 148 17.66 12.99 0.03
N PRO A 149 16.63 13.27 -0.79
CA PRO A 149 16.43 14.59 -1.38
C PRO A 149 16.04 15.66 -0.34
N TYR A 150 15.56 15.26 0.83
CA TYR A 150 15.12 16.18 1.89
C TYR A 150 16.29 16.77 2.69
N ASN A 151 17.30 15.97 3.01
CA ASN A 151 18.41 16.40 3.89
C ASN A 151 19.82 16.11 3.32
N SER A 152 19.91 15.61 2.08
CA SER A 152 21.17 15.24 1.41
C SER A 152 22.00 14.16 2.12
N GLN A 153 21.49 13.57 3.20
CA GLN A 153 22.17 12.51 3.93
C GLN A 153 22.12 11.20 3.14
N ILE A 154 23.21 10.44 3.21
CA ILE A 154 23.32 9.12 2.61
C ILE A 154 22.87 8.07 3.64
N TYR A 155 22.04 7.14 3.18
CA TYR A 155 21.51 6.01 3.93
C TYR A 155 21.85 4.71 3.19
N THR A 156 22.04 3.63 3.95
CA THR A 156 21.99 2.27 3.43
C THR A 156 20.59 1.71 3.64
N ILE A 157 20.04 1.13 2.57
CA ILE A 157 18.70 0.57 2.52
C ILE A 157 18.78 -0.90 2.18
N LYS A 158 18.33 -1.77 3.07
CA LYS A 158 18.23 -3.22 2.79
C LYS A 158 16.79 -3.63 2.54
N VAL A 159 16.57 -4.53 1.57
CA VAL A 159 15.23 -4.89 1.07
C VAL A 159 14.84 -6.33 1.40
N VAL A 160 13.68 -6.51 2.03
CA VAL A 160 13.09 -7.82 2.35
C VAL A 160 11.58 -7.78 2.07
N LEU A 161 11.00 -8.84 1.54
CA LEU A 161 9.55 -9.01 1.47
C LEU A 161 9.01 -9.63 2.77
N GLN A 162 7.89 -9.11 3.26
CA GLN A 162 7.12 -9.69 4.36
C GLN A 162 5.92 -10.44 3.80
N CYS A 163 5.81 -11.71 4.18
CA CYS A 163 4.88 -12.65 3.58
C CYS A 163 4.05 -13.39 4.64
N LYS A 164 2.87 -13.86 4.23
CA LYS A 164 2.09 -14.88 4.91
C LYS A 164 2.28 -16.21 4.17
N GLN A 165 2.41 -17.30 4.89
CA GLN A 165 2.60 -18.63 4.32
C GLN A 165 1.69 -19.67 4.95
N LYS A 166 1.05 -20.48 4.11
CA LYS A 166 0.12 -21.52 4.56
C LYS A 166 0.87 -22.59 5.37
N PRO A 167 0.45 -22.95 6.59
CA PRO A 167 1.22 -23.84 7.46
C PRO A 167 1.55 -25.23 6.88
N ASP A 168 0.61 -25.84 6.16
CA ASP A 168 0.76 -27.17 5.53
C ASP A 168 1.51 -27.13 4.17
N SER A 169 2.08 -25.98 3.83
CA SER A 169 2.86 -25.79 2.60
C SER A 169 4.36 -25.78 2.83
N ILE A 170 4.83 -25.76 4.08
CA ILE A 170 6.25 -25.58 4.39
C ILE A 170 6.96 -26.91 4.60
N THR A 171 8.19 -26.99 4.09
CA THR A 171 9.20 -27.92 4.57
C THR A 171 10.24 -27.11 5.34
N VAL A 172 10.41 -27.40 6.63
CA VAL A 172 11.42 -26.76 7.48
C VAL A 172 12.75 -27.46 7.30
N GLN A 173 13.82 -26.70 7.10
CA GLN A 173 15.18 -27.22 7.00
C GLN A 173 16.21 -26.30 7.68
N PRO A 174 17.44 -26.80 7.90
CA PRO A 174 18.53 -25.99 8.40
C PRO A 174 18.90 -24.85 7.45
N GLU A 175 19.56 -23.84 8.01
CA GLU A 175 20.24 -22.80 7.23
C GLU A 175 21.27 -23.36 6.25
N THR A 176 21.51 -22.60 5.16
CA THR A 176 22.35 -22.98 4.02
C THR A 176 23.60 -22.11 3.86
N VAL A 177 23.98 -21.35 4.90
CA VAL A 177 25.14 -20.42 4.91
C VAL A 177 26.29 -20.93 5.80
N ASP A 178 26.29 -22.22 6.15
CA ASP A 178 27.28 -22.91 6.98
C ASP A 178 27.49 -22.32 8.39
N ALA A 179 26.56 -21.51 8.88
CA ALA A 179 26.68 -20.92 10.21
C ALA A 179 26.70 -21.99 11.31
N ARG A 180 25.96 -23.10 11.14
CA ARG A 180 25.98 -24.23 12.08
C ARG A 180 27.34 -24.90 12.16
N GLN A 181 27.98 -25.13 11.01
CA GLN A 181 29.30 -25.77 10.96
C GLN A 181 30.35 -24.89 11.65
N GLN A 182 30.16 -23.58 11.60
CA GLN A 182 31.02 -22.58 12.23
C GLN A 182 30.64 -22.27 13.69
N GLY A 183 29.60 -22.90 14.25
CA GLY A 183 29.12 -22.62 15.61
C GLY A 183 28.49 -21.22 15.78
N ILE A 184 28.13 -20.55 14.69
CA ILE A 184 27.55 -19.21 14.67
C ILE A 184 26.02 -19.31 14.79
N LYS A 185 25.44 -18.67 15.81
CA LYS A 185 24.00 -18.53 15.95
C LYS A 185 23.51 -17.30 15.18
N ILE A 186 22.69 -17.50 14.14
CA ILE A 186 22.22 -16.38 13.29
C ILE A 186 21.08 -15.61 13.94
N CYS A 187 20.05 -16.33 14.41
CA CYS A 187 18.87 -15.74 15.02
C CYS A 187 18.88 -15.99 16.53
N ARG A 188 18.57 -14.96 17.32
CA ARG A 188 18.46 -15.08 18.78
C ARG A 188 17.38 -16.07 19.20
N TYR A 189 16.25 -16.07 18.50
CA TYR A 189 15.02 -16.75 18.89
C TYR A 189 14.80 -18.10 18.21
N ILE A 190 15.33 -18.28 16.99
CA ILE A 190 15.04 -19.45 16.15
C ILE A 190 16.36 -20.21 15.93
N PRO A 191 16.40 -21.52 16.22
CA PRO A 191 17.61 -22.30 16.04
C PRO A 191 17.94 -22.47 14.56
N ASN A 192 19.23 -22.57 14.24
CA ASN A 192 19.71 -22.62 12.86
C ASN A 192 19.19 -23.85 12.08
N ASP A 193 18.77 -24.92 12.73
CA ASP A 193 18.17 -26.10 12.11
C ASP A 193 16.71 -25.89 11.65
N LYS A 194 16.12 -24.72 11.96
CA LYS A 194 14.73 -24.36 11.62
C LYS A 194 14.60 -23.02 10.90
N LEU A 195 15.71 -22.44 10.43
CA LEU A 195 15.73 -21.08 9.87
C LEU A 195 15.20 -20.99 8.45
N GLU A 196 15.27 -22.06 7.66
CA GLU A 196 14.91 -22.01 6.25
C GLU A 196 13.65 -22.84 5.99
N TRP A 197 12.66 -22.21 5.36
CA TRP A 197 11.43 -22.85 4.94
C TRP A 197 11.40 -22.89 3.41
N LYS A 198 11.02 -24.03 2.83
CA LYS A 198 10.91 -24.17 1.38
C LYS A 198 9.55 -24.71 0.96
N THR A 199 9.07 -24.30 -0.21
CA THR A 199 7.84 -24.81 -0.83
C THR A 199 7.92 -24.79 -2.35
N GLN A 200 7.29 -25.78 -2.98
CA GLN A 200 7.01 -25.84 -4.43
C GLN A 200 5.57 -25.43 -4.76
N LYS A 201 4.70 -25.32 -3.74
CA LYS A 201 3.27 -25.09 -3.93
C LYS A 201 3.00 -23.62 -4.25
N ARG A 202 2.42 -23.35 -5.43
CA ARG A 202 1.96 -22.01 -5.82
C ARG A 202 0.84 -21.51 -4.92
N SER A 203 0.71 -20.19 -4.85
CA SER A 203 -0.34 -19.50 -4.09
C SER A 203 -0.39 -19.84 -2.60
N THR A 204 0.67 -20.45 -2.05
CA THR A 204 0.78 -20.74 -0.61
C THR A 204 1.63 -19.74 0.15
N VAL A 205 2.25 -18.79 -0.57
CA VAL A 205 2.94 -17.64 -0.02
C VAL A 205 2.35 -16.39 -0.63
N THR A 206 1.93 -15.45 0.21
CA THR A 206 1.36 -14.18 -0.23
C THR A 206 2.11 -13.01 0.41
N ILE A 207 2.35 -11.97 -0.38
CA ILE A 207 3.14 -10.80 0.01
C ILE A 207 2.18 -9.74 0.51
N TYR A 208 2.46 -9.17 1.68
CA TYR A 208 1.63 -8.10 2.25
C TYR A 208 2.44 -6.88 2.71
N GLY A 209 3.75 -6.92 2.58
CA GLY A 209 4.60 -5.79 2.90
C GLY A 209 5.98 -5.87 2.27
N LEU A 210 6.53 -4.69 1.99
CA LEU A 210 7.94 -4.49 1.70
C LEU A 210 8.61 -3.93 2.96
N LEU A 211 9.63 -4.62 3.47
CA LEU A 211 10.42 -4.18 4.61
C LEU A 211 11.71 -3.53 4.14
N LEU A 212 11.96 -2.32 4.64
CA LEU A 212 13.20 -1.59 4.44
C LEU A 212 13.94 -1.43 5.77
N GLU A 213 15.20 -1.86 5.83
CA GLU A 213 16.12 -1.48 6.90
C GLU A 213 16.78 -0.17 6.49
N VAL A 214 16.54 0.89 7.24
CA VAL A 214 17.13 2.21 6.98
C VAL A 214 18.22 2.47 8.01
N LYS A 215 19.46 2.60 7.55
CA LYS A 215 20.61 2.99 8.39
C LYS A 215 21.29 4.20 7.79
N GLN A 216 21.64 5.18 8.62
CA GLN A 216 22.45 6.31 8.16
C GLN A 216 23.86 5.80 7.81
N TYR A 217 24.36 6.20 6.65
CA TYR A 217 25.72 5.87 6.25
C TYR A 217 26.70 6.72 7.05
N HIS A 218 27.43 6.07 7.96
CA HIS A 218 28.57 6.70 8.63
C HIS A 218 29.84 6.35 7.86
N VAL A 219 30.56 7.37 7.39
CA VAL A 219 31.93 7.20 6.91
C VAL A 219 32.79 6.82 8.12
N HIS A 220 33.01 5.54 8.35
CA HIS A 220 34.07 5.14 9.26
C HIS A 220 35.39 5.60 8.65
N ASN A 221 36.10 6.52 9.34
CA ASN A 221 37.50 6.80 9.06
C ASN A 221 38.25 5.46 9.10
N HIS A 222 38.64 4.98 7.93
CA HIS A 222 39.37 3.73 7.76
C HIS A 222 40.80 3.90 8.31
N SER A 223 40.98 3.64 9.61
CA SER A 223 42.28 3.34 10.19
C SER A 223 42.41 1.90 10.69
N ASN A 224 41.46 0.99 10.37
CA ASN A 224 41.55 -0.43 10.74
C ASN A 224 41.09 -1.44 9.66
N SER A 225 41.03 -1.07 8.38
CA SER A 225 40.71 -2.04 7.30
C SER A 225 41.91 -2.62 6.56
N PHE A 226 43.09 -2.67 7.19
CA PHE A 226 44.25 -3.33 6.59
C PHE A 226 44.26 -4.86 6.72
N GLN A 227 43.20 -5.49 7.27
CA GLN A 227 43.18 -6.94 7.46
C GLN A 227 42.23 -7.73 6.54
N TYR A 228 41.37 -7.07 5.76
CA TYR A 228 40.45 -7.75 4.83
C TYR A 228 40.82 -7.63 3.33
N GLN A 229 41.94 -6.97 3.01
CA GLN A 229 42.47 -6.90 1.63
C GLN A 229 43.58 -7.92 1.33
N GLN A 230 44.06 -8.70 2.31
CA GLN A 230 45.14 -9.68 2.07
C GLN A 230 44.67 -11.10 1.72
N ILE A 231 43.37 -11.41 1.69
CA ILE A 231 42.88 -12.76 1.35
C ILE A 231 42.49 -12.89 -0.14
N ARG A 232 42.55 -11.80 -0.92
CA ARG A 232 42.25 -11.84 -2.38
C ARG A 232 43.46 -12.03 -3.30
N ASN A 233 44.68 -12.18 -2.76
CA ASN A 233 45.92 -12.24 -3.55
C ASN A 233 46.62 -13.62 -3.59
N THR A 234 45.94 -14.71 -3.24
CA THR A 234 46.50 -16.06 -3.36
C THR A 234 45.51 -17.02 -4.00
N GLN A 235 45.28 -16.85 -5.30
CA GLN A 235 45.05 -17.95 -6.24
C GLN A 235 45.26 -17.45 -7.67
N ASN A 236 46.52 -17.42 -8.09
CA ASN A 236 46.89 -17.39 -9.50
C ASN A 236 46.52 -18.76 -10.11
N VAL A 237 45.47 -18.81 -10.92
CA VAL A 237 45.32 -19.82 -11.96
C VAL A 237 45.37 -19.10 -13.30
N SER A 238 46.42 -19.41 -14.05
CA SER A 238 46.77 -18.92 -15.37
C SER A 238 45.73 -19.28 -16.44
N TYR A 239 45.30 -18.31 -17.23
CA TYR A 239 44.71 -18.55 -18.55
C TYR A 239 45.50 -17.78 -19.61
N GLU A 240 45.98 -18.53 -20.61
CA GLU A 240 46.58 -18.03 -21.85
C GLU A 240 45.53 -17.32 -22.72
N PRO A 241 45.90 -16.31 -23.52
CA PRO A 241 44.95 -15.52 -24.31
C PRO A 241 44.61 -16.24 -25.63
N ALA A 242 43.32 -16.52 -25.84
CA ALA A 242 42.83 -16.99 -27.14
C ALA A 242 42.29 -15.84 -27.99
N THR A 243 42.78 -15.83 -29.22
CA THR A 243 42.65 -14.91 -30.35
C THR A 243 41.22 -14.43 -30.66
N ILE A 244 41.07 -13.12 -30.84
CA ILE A 244 39.85 -12.46 -31.36
C ILE A 244 39.67 -12.82 -32.84
N SER A 245 38.60 -13.53 -33.17
CA SER A 245 38.10 -13.67 -34.55
C SER A 245 36.79 -12.89 -34.70
N GLN A 246 36.79 -11.91 -35.59
CA GLN A 246 35.63 -11.11 -35.96
C GLN A 246 34.72 -11.95 -36.88
N THR A 247 33.43 -12.08 -36.53
CA THR A 247 32.36 -12.44 -37.48
C THR A 247 31.06 -11.69 -37.14
N PRO A 248 30.18 -11.47 -38.14
CA PRO A 248 29.42 -10.23 -38.27
C PRO A 248 28.02 -10.26 -37.64
N SER A 249 27.52 -9.04 -37.39
CA SER A 249 26.17 -8.70 -36.92
C SER A 249 25.03 -9.32 -37.74
N PRO A 250 23.92 -9.75 -37.13
CA PRO A 250 22.75 -10.28 -37.84
C PRO A 250 21.89 -9.17 -38.49
N PRO A 251 21.21 -9.47 -39.63
CA PRO A 251 20.44 -8.50 -40.41
C PRO A 251 19.03 -8.23 -39.85
N PRO A 252 18.38 -7.11 -40.23
CA PRO A 252 17.05 -6.75 -39.78
C PRO A 252 15.96 -7.62 -40.43
N PHE A 253 15.01 -8.10 -39.62
CA PHE A 253 13.90 -8.92 -40.07
C PHE A 253 12.81 -8.08 -40.75
N LYS A 254 12.52 -8.39 -42.02
CA LYS A 254 11.45 -7.79 -42.84
C LYS A 254 10.13 -8.53 -42.59
N THR A 255 9.09 -7.80 -42.19
CA THR A 255 7.73 -8.36 -42.12
C THR A 255 7.03 -8.16 -43.47
N LYS A 256 6.51 -9.26 -44.02
CA LYS A 256 5.83 -9.36 -45.32
C LYS A 256 4.42 -8.76 -45.20
N VAL A 257 4.14 -7.70 -45.95
CA VAL A 257 2.80 -7.12 -46.14
C VAL A 257 2.15 -7.84 -47.34
N SER A 258 0.94 -8.37 -47.15
CA SER A 258 0.08 -8.85 -48.23
C SER A 258 -0.76 -7.69 -48.76
N THR A 259 -0.57 -7.34 -50.02
CA THR A 259 -1.38 -6.34 -50.74
C THR A 259 -2.70 -6.96 -51.19
N ILE A 260 -3.83 -6.36 -50.79
CA ILE A 260 -5.07 -6.43 -51.58
C ILE A 260 -5.43 -4.98 -51.93
N SER A 261 -5.49 -4.75 -53.23
CA SER A 261 -5.95 -3.54 -53.90
C SER A 261 -7.42 -3.26 -53.57
N ASN A 262 -7.74 -2.00 -53.24
CA ASN A 262 -8.79 -1.27 -53.95
C ASN A 262 -8.65 0.23 -53.71
N SER A 263 -8.72 0.94 -54.82
CA SER A 263 -8.74 2.39 -54.95
C SER A 263 -10.05 2.96 -54.42
N GLU A 264 -9.97 3.94 -53.53
CA GLU A 264 -11.00 4.98 -53.40
C GLU A 264 -10.32 6.26 -52.93
N ASN A 265 -10.48 7.32 -53.72
CA ASN A 265 -9.98 8.66 -53.43
C ASN A 265 -10.79 9.24 -52.27
N ILE A 266 -10.18 9.41 -51.10
CA ILE A 266 -10.72 10.30 -50.07
C ILE A 266 -9.58 11.22 -49.63
N SER A 267 -9.79 12.50 -49.93
CA SER A 267 -8.98 13.64 -49.53
C SER A 267 -8.64 13.58 -48.04
N LEU A 268 -7.35 13.77 -47.72
CA LEU A 268 -6.88 14.02 -46.36
C LEU A 268 -7.69 15.18 -45.74
N PRO A 269 -8.30 15.01 -44.55
CA PRO A 269 -8.76 16.15 -43.79
C PRO A 269 -7.52 16.92 -43.33
N THR A 270 -7.47 18.20 -43.68
CA THR A 270 -6.58 19.18 -43.07
C THR A 270 -6.61 19.05 -41.55
N THR A 271 -5.43 19.04 -40.94
CA THR A 271 -5.20 19.09 -39.50
C THR A 271 -5.92 20.29 -38.89
N GLU A 272 -7.13 20.06 -38.39
CA GLU A 272 -7.84 21.01 -37.57
C GLU A 272 -7.13 21.08 -36.21
N LYS A 273 -6.39 22.17 -35.99
CA LYS A 273 -5.84 22.50 -34.69
C LYS A 273 -7.00 22.69 -33.72
N THR A 274 -7.31 21.68 -32.91
CA THR A 274 -8.23 21.82 -31.78
C THR A 274 -7.66 22.85 -30.80
N HIS A 275 -8.17 24.07 -30.86
CA HIS A 275 -7.95 25.12 -29.87
C HIS A 275 -8.60 24.67 -28.55
N ARG A 276 -7.80 24.12 -27.61
CA ARG A 276 -8.26 23.91 -26.23
C ARG A 276 -8.35 25.26 -25.55
N GLU A 277 -9.54 25.85 -25.57
CA GLU A 277 -9.88 26.98 -24.72
C GLU A 277 -9.58 26.64 -23.24
N PRO A 278 -8.86 27.51 -22.49
CA PRO A 278 -8.64 27.29 -21.07
C PRO A 278 -9.99 27.21 -20.35
N MET A 279 -10.18 26.17 -19.54
CA MET A 279 -11.44 25.95 -18.83
C MET A 279 -11.78 27.16 -17.95
N SER A 280 -12.95 27.76 -18.17
CA SER A 280 -13.45 28.88 -17.36
C SER A 280 -13.36 28.55 -15.87
N LYS A 281 -12.92 29.51 -15.04
CA LYS A 281 -12.86 29.39 -13.58
C LYS A 281 -14.16 28.86 -12.96
N LYS A 282 -15.31 29.17 -13.57
CA LYS A 282 -16.63 28.66 -13.17
C LYS A 282 -16.78 27.15 -13.40
N ARG A 283 -16.27 26.64 -14.53
CA ARG A 283 -16.28 25.19 -14.84
C ARG A 283 -15.35 24.43 -13.91
N ILE A 284 -14.19 24.99 -13.59
CA ILE A 284 -13.24 24.40 -12.62
C ILE A 284 -13.88 24.35 -11.23
N ALA A 285 -14.48 25.46 -10.76
CA ALA A 285 -15.17 25.49 -9.47
C ALA A 285 -16.34 24.49 -9.40
N LEU A 286 -17.13 24.37 -10.47
CA LEU A 286 -18.22 23.40 -10.56
C LEU A 286 -17.71 21.96 -10.51
N LEU A 287 -16.62 21.64 -11.20
CA LEU A 287 -16.03 20.30 -11.18
C LEU A 287 -15.46 19.96 -9.79
N ILE A 288 -14.79 20.89 -9.13
CA ILE A 288 -14.31 20.71 -7.76
C ILE A 288 -15.49 20.44 -6.81
N LEU A 289 -16.57 21.22 -6.92
CA LEU A 289 -17.77 21.04 -6.10
C LEU A 289 -18.40 19.66 -6.32
N LEU A 290 -18.49 19.20 -7.57
CA LEU A 290 -19.04 17.89 -7.93
C LEU A 290 -18.17 16.74 -7.39
N VAL A 291 -16.85 16.86 -7.45
CA VAL A 291 -15.93 15.86 -6.88
C VAL A 291 -16.03 15.81 -5.35
N ILE A 292 -16.14 16.95 -4.69
CA ILE A 292 -16.34 16.98 -3.23
C ILE A 292 -17.68 16.34 -2.86
N ALA A 293 -18.74 16.61 -3.63
CA ALA A 293 -20.06 16.07 -3.41
C ALA A 293 -20.14 14.53 -3.58
N THR A 294 -19.21 13.91 -4.31
CA THR A 294 -19.13 12.45 -4.46
C THR A 294 -18.21 11.78 -3.44
N ILE A 295 -17.11 12.44 -3.04
CA ILE A 295 -16.18 11.90 -2.04
C ILE A 295 -16.85 11.80 -0.67
N LEU A 296 -17.56 12.85 -0.26
CA LEU A 296 -18.18 12.94 1.06
C LEU A 296 -19.13 11.76 1.41
N PRO A 297 -20.08 11.36 0.55
CA PRO A 297 -20.96 10.24 0.86
C PRO A 297 -20.25 8.88 0.82
N ILE A 298 -19.22 8.71 -0.01
CA ILE A 298 -18.38 7.51 -0.02
C ILE A 298 -17.61 7.39 1.30
N SER A 299 -16.99 8.48 1.76
CA SER A 299 -16.29 8.52 3.05
C SER A 299 -17.22 8.22 4.23
N ALA A 300 -18.43 8.79 4.23
CA ALA A 300 -19.46 8.51 5.24
C ALA A 300 -19.86 7.03 5.28
N LEU A 301 -20.06 6.41 4.12
CA LEU A 301 -20.37 4.99 4.00
C LEU A 301 -19.22 4.12 4.54
N ILE A 302 -17.98 4.41 4.12
CA ILE A 302 -16.78 3.66 4.51
C ILE A 302 -16.59 3.71 6.03
N PHE A 303 -16.60 4.89 6.64
CA PHE A 303 -16.42 5.01 8.09
C PHE A 303 -17.58 4.40 8.88
N GLY A 304 -18.82 4.53 8.40
CA GLY A 304 -19.97 3.89 9.02
C GLY A 304 -19.87 2.36 9.05
N GLN A 305 -19.24 1.75 8.03
CA GLN A 305 -19.10 0.29 7.91
C GLN A 305 -17.86 -0.27 8.61
N ILE A 306 -16.69 0.36 8.40
CA ILE A 306 -15.43 -0.09 9.01
C ILE A 306 -15.53 -0.02 10.53
N TYR A 307 -16.05 1.07 11.07
CA TYR A 307 -16.11 1.33 12.51
C TYR A 307 -17.49 1.01 13.11
N LYS A 308 -18.27 0.12 12.49
CA LYS A 308 -19.67 -0.17 12.86
C LYS A 308 -19.85 -0.57 14.34
N ASN A 309 -18.83 -1.18 14.93
CA ASN A 309 -18.81 -1.66 16.31
C ASN A 309 -17.85 -0.86 17.21
N ASP A 310 -17.11 0.11 16.65
CA ASP A 310 -16.02 0.78 17.35
C ASP A 310 -16.45 2.12 17.97
N CYS A 311 -17.70 2.19 18.43
CA CYS A 311 -18.26 3.37 19.12
C CYS A 311 -19.29 2.96 20.18
N PRO A 312 -18.89 2.22 21.23
CA PRO A 312 -19.79 1.77 22.30
C PRO A 312 -20.47 2.92 23.04
N ILE A 313 -19.85 4.11 23.13
CA ILE A 313 -20.47 5.29 23.75
C ILE A 313 -21.77 5.70 23.07
N GLN A 314 -21.86 5.50 21.76
CA GLN A 314 -23.05 5.77 20.99
C GLN A 314 -23.08 4.91 19.71
N PRO A 315 -23.66 3.69 19.78
CA PRO A 315 -23.69 2.75 18.65
C PRO A 315 -24.50 3.24 17.43
N TRP A 316 -25.28 4.31 17.60
CA TRP A 316 -26.02 4.93 16.50
C TRP A 316 -25.17 5.85 15.63
N ILE A 317 -23.98 6.29 16.06
CA ILE A 317 -23.08 7.14 15.25
C ILE A 317 -22.65 6.44 13.94
N PRO A 318 -22.08 5.22 13.95
CA PRO A 318 -21.71 4.53 12.72
C PRO A 318 -22.90 4.22 11.79
N ARG A 319 -24.07 3.89 12.37
CA ARG A 319 -25.30 3.64 11.61
C ARG A 319 -25.83 4.92 10.96
N TRP A 320 -25.78 6.02 11.70
CA TRP A 320 -26.13 7.34 11.20
C TRP A 320 -25.31 7.68 9.96
N MET A 321 -24.00 7.39 10.01
CA MET A 321 -23.09 7.64 8.90
C MET A 321 -23.34 6.75 7.69
N THR A 322 -23.61 5.47 7.91
CA THR A 322 -23.93 4.51 6.85
C THR A 322 -25.17 4.96 6.06
N ILE A 323 -26.28 5.23 6.75
CA ILE A 323 -27.55 5.59 6.11
C ILE A 323 -27.42 6.95 5.39
N PHE A 324 -26.70 7.91 5.98
CA PHE A 324 -26.43 9.18 5.35
C PHE A 324 -25.67 9.02 4.03
N GLY A 325 -24.61 8.19 4.00
CA GLY A 325 -23.84 7.91 2.79
C GLY A 325 -24.66 7.23 1.70
N VAL A 326 -25.41 6.17 2.04
CA VAL A 326 -26.28 5.44 1.08
C VAL A 326 -27.34 6.36 0.48
N LEU A 327 -28.00 7.18 1.30
CA LEU A 327 -29.05 8.08 0.83
C LEU A 327 -28.50 9.12 -0.17
N LEU A 328 -27.32 9.69 0.09
CA LEU A 328 -26.71 10.66 -0.82
C LEU A 328 -26.25 10.03 -2.13
N ILE A 329 -25.71 8.79 -2.11
CA ILE A 329 -25.32 8.07 -3.32
C ILE A 329 -26.54 7.75 -4.19
N THR A 330 -27.58 7.18 -3.57
CA THR A 330 -28.81 6.80 -4.28
C THR A 330 -29.56 8.01 -4.84
N PHE A 331 -29.61 9.12 -4.10
CA PHE A 331 -30.22 10.36 -4.59
C PHE A 331 -29.50 10.93 -5.81
N LYS A 332 -28.15 10.92 -5.83
CA LYS A 332 -27.38 11.42 -6.97
C LYS A 332 -27.64 10.59 -8.23
N SER A 333 -27.62 9.27 -8.12
CA SER A 333 -27.88 8.36 -9.25
C SER A 333 -29.31 8.49 -9.76
N CYS A 334 -30.29 8.63 -8.87
CA CYS A 334 -31.71 8.71 -9.25
C CYS A 334 -32.07 10.06 -9.89
N SER A 335 -31.41 11.15 -9.49
CA SER A 335 -31.61 12.48 -10.08
C SER A 335 -31.12 12.59 -11.53
N ASP A 336 -30.17 11.76 -11.96
CA ASP A 336 -29.61 11.81 -13.31
C ASP A 336 -30.47 11.02 -14.33
N ASP A 337 -31.32 10.09 -13.86
CA ASP A 337 -32.01 9.11 -14.72
C ASP A 337 -33.53 9.34 -14.89
N ILE A 338 -34.15 10.29 -14.18
CA ILE A 338 -35.63 10.40 -14.18
C ILE A 338 -36.18 11.79 -14.55
N ASN A 339 -36.84 11.86 -15.72
CA ASN A 339 -37.72 12.96 -16.13
C ASN A 339 -39.10 12.82 -15.46
N ILE A 340 -39.17 12.99 -14.13
CA ILE A 340 -40.44 13.00 -13.38
C ILE A 340 -41.12 14.37 -13.55
N GLY A 341 -42.40 14.39 -13.92
CA GLY A 341 -43.20 15.60 -14.03
C GLY A 341 -43.14 16.50 -12.77
N GLY A 342 -43.14 17.82 -12.98
CA GLY A 342 -42.73 18.81 -11.96
C GLY A 342 -43.46 18.74 -10.60
N CYS A 343 -44.71 18.28 -10.56
CA CYS A 343 -45.49 18.18 -9.32
C CYS A 343 -45.02 17.01 -8.42
N ILE A 344 -44.69 15.86 -9.02
CA ILE A 344 -44.17 14.68 -8.30
C ILE A 344 -42.73 14.94 -7.84
N SER A 345 -41.92 15.60 -8.68
CA SER A 345 -40.56 16.03 -8.34
C SER A 345 -40.54 16.99 -7.14
N GLY A 346 -41.48 17.94 -7.09
CA GLY A 346 -41.64 18.86 -5.95
C GLY A 346 -42.02 18.15 -4.65
N CYS A 347 -42.94 17.19 -4.69
CA CYS A 347 -43.34 16.41 -3.52
C CYS A 347 -42.20 15.54 -2.97
N VAL A 348 -41.47 14.84 -3.85
CA VAL A 348 -40.29 14.03 -3.48
C VAL A 348 -39.19 14.90 -2.89
N SER A 349 -38.96 16.09 -3.47
CA SER A 349 -37.99 17.06 -2.95
C SER A 349 -38.35 17.52 -1.54
N CYS A 350 -39.62 17.84 -1.27
CA CYS A 350 -40.06 18.24 0.07
C CYS A 350 -39.86 17.13 1.10
N LEU A 351 -40.24 15.90 0.77
CA LEU A 351 -40.07 14.74 1.66
C LEU A 351 -38.60 14.49 2.00
N LEU A 352 -37.70 14.63 1.02
CA LEU A 352 -36.26 14.50 1.25
C LEU A 352 -35.71 15.61 2.14
N VAL A 353 -36.16 16.86 1.96
CA VAL A 353 -35.78 17.97 2.83
C VAL A 353 -36.18 17.68 4.28
N PHE A 354 -37.43 17.24 4.52
CA PHE A 354 -37.88 16.87 5.87
C PHE A 354 -37.09 15.69 6.43
N PHE A 355 -36.77 14.68 5.61
CA PHE A 355 -35.92 13.57 6.02
C PHE A 355 -34.53 14.07 6.45
N PHE A 356 -33.84 14.86 5.62
CA PHE A 356 -32.50 15.35 5.93
C PHE A 356 -32.48 16.27 7.15
N LEU A 357 -33.53 17.06 7.37
CA LEU A 357 -33.71 17.85 8.59
C LEU A 357 -33.87 16.95 9.82
N GLY A 358 -34.75 15.95 9.77
CA GLY A 358 -34.90 14.97 10.84
C GLY A 358 -33.59 14.23 11.11
N TRP A 359 -32.87 13.87 10.05
CA TRP A 359 -31.59 13.16 10.13
C TRP A 359 -30.47 14.02 10.73
N LEU A 360 -30.42 15.31 10.42
CA LEU A 360 -29.52 16.28 11.04
C LEU A 360 -29.78 16.40 12.55
N ILE A 361 -31.06 16.42 12.94
CA ILE A 361 -31.48 16.46 14.35
C ILE A 361 -31.02 15.19 15.07
N THR A 362 -31.30 13.99 14.52
CA THR A 362 -30.88 12.73 15.14
C THR A 362 -29.36 12.63 15.28
N GLY A 363 -28.61 13.07 14.26
CA GLY A 363 -27.15 13.11 14.32
C GLY A 363 -26.65 14.03 15.43
N SER A 364 -27.28 15.20 15.59
CA SER A 364 -26.95 16.17 16.64
C SER A 364 -27.21 15.61 18.05
N VAL A 365 -28.33 14.91 18.23
CA VAL A 365 -28.69 14.26 19.50
C VAL A 365 -27.71 13.14 19.86
N TRP A 366 -27.20 12.39 18.88
CA TRP A 366 -26.27 11.30 19.14
C TRP A 366 -24.82 11.76 19.32
N VAL A 367 -24.38 12.77 18.58
CA VAL A 367 -22.98 13.16 18.52
C VAL A 367 -22.61 14.23 19.55
N PHE A 368 -23.41 15.30 19.70
CA PHE A 368 -23.00 16.42 20.56
C PHE A 368 -22.92 16.07 22.06
N PRO A 369 -23.86 15.31 22.64
CA PRO A 369 -23.74 14.90 24.04
C PRO A 369 -22.52 14.02 24.33
N ALA A 370 -22.07 13.23 23.35
CA ALA A 370 -20.91 12.36 23.48
C ALA A 370 -19.58 13.15 23.59
N LYS A 371 -19.52 14.41 23.08
CA LYS A 371 -18.30 15.23 23.04
C LYS A 371 -17.59 15.39 24.38
N SER A 372 -18.35 15.51 25.47
CA SER A 372 -17.80 15.72 26.82
C SER A 372 -17.28 14.43 27.47
N LYS A 373 -17.68 13.26 26.95
CA LYS A 373 -17.46 11.96 27.57
C LYS A 373 -16.56 11.04 26.73
N VAL A 374 -16.47 11.30 25.43
CA VAL A 374 -15.77 10.46 24.46
C VAL A 374 -14.27 10.42 24.73
N GLN A 375 -13.70 9.23 24.66
CA GLN A 375 -12.26 8.99 24.62
C GLN A 375 -11.89 8.15 23.39
N TYR A 376 -10.61 8.17 23.02
CA TYR A 376 -10.09 7.52 21.80
C TYR A 376 -9.05 6.42 22.05
N ASN A 377 -8.63 6.22 23.31
CA ASN A 377 -7.41 5.48 23.62
C ASN A 377 -7.68 4.06 24.15
N GLN A 378 -8.84 3.82 24.76
CA GLN A 378 -9.11 2.56 25.47
C GLN A 378 -10.36 1.88 24.91
N TYR A 379 -10.15 0.90 24.02
CA TYR A 379 -11.22 0.20 23.29
C TYR A 379 -12.28 -0.46 24.19
N ASN A 380 -11.88 -0.93 25.38
CA ASN A 380 -12.73 -1.71 26.28
C ASN A 380 -13.66 -0.87 27.17
N GLU A 381 -13.55 0.47 27.15
CA GLU A 381 -14.41 1.30 27.98
C GLU A 381 -15.70 1.68 27.26
N THR A 382 -16.77 1.87 28.04
CA THR A 382 -18.10 2.22 27.51
C THR A 382 -18.16 3.62 26.90
N ASN A 383 -17.19 4.49 27.20
CA ASN A 383 -17.09 5.84 26.63
C ASN A 383 -16.09 5.94 25.45
N TYR A 384 -15.61 4.81 24.94
CA TYR A 384 -14.79 4.75 23.74
C TYR A 384 -15.59 5.10 22.48
N CYS A 385 -14.93 5.80 21.55
CA CYS A 385 -15.32 5.83 20.14
C CYS A 385 -14.07 6.00 19.28
N GLN A 386 -14.05 5.36 18.11
CA GLN A 386 -12.92 5.46 17.19
C GLN A 386 -12.71 6.93 16.75
N GLU A 387 -11.47 7.40 16.83
CA GLU A 387 -11.11 8.82 16.66
C GLU A 387 -11.54 9.42 15.32
N ASN A 388 -11.25 8.73 14.22
CA ASN A 388 -11.58 9.16 12.86
C ASN A 388 -13.09 9.17 12.64
N LEU A 389 -13.80 8.12 13.09
CA LEU A 389 -15.27 8.05 13.01
C LEU A 389 -15.91 9.24 13.73
N TYR A 390 -15.54 9.46 14.99
CA TYR A 390 -16.16 10.51 15.80
C TYR A 390 -15.84 11.90 15.27
N LYS A 391 -14.57 12.21 14.98
CA LYS A 391 -14.15 13.51 14.47
C LYS A 391 -14.75 13.81 13.10
N PHE A 392 -14.82 12.82 12.21
CA PHE A 392 -15.45 12.98 10.90
C PHE A 392 -16.94 13.26 11.04
N THR A 393 -17.66 12.48 11.85
CA THR A 393 -19.10 12.67 12.09
C THR A 393 -19.39 14.06 12.69
N PHE A 394 -18.61 14.46 13.69
CA PHE A 394 -18.73 15.78 14.33
C PHE A 394 -18.43 16.92 13.33
N GLY A 395 -17.36 16.80 12.55
CA GLY A 395 -17.00 17.76 11.51
C GLY A 395 -18.07 17.88 10.42
N LEU A 396 -18.67 16.77 10.01
CA LEU A 396 -19.76 16.76 9.04
C LEU A 396 -20.99 17.52 9.54
N LEU A 397 -21.41 17.30 10.79
CA LEU A 397 -22.52 18.05 11.38
C LEU A 397 -22.23 19.56 11.40
N LEU A 398 -21.03 19.97 11.79
CA LEU A 398 -20.63 21.38 11.77
C LEU A 398 -20.64 21.97 10.36
N ALA A 399 -20.19 21.22 9.36
CA ALA A 399 -20.24 21.64 7.97
C ALA A 399 -21.68 21.81 7.47
N GLN A 400 -22.59 20.90 7.85
CA GLN A 400 -24.02 21.00 7.54
C GLN A 400 -24.66 22.24 8.17
N TYR A 401 -24.40 22.49 9.45
CA TYR A 401 -24.89 23.70 10.12
C TYR A 401 -24.34 24.99 9.48
N SER A 402 -23.06 24.99 9.13
CA SER A 402 -22.42 26.13 8.45
C SER A 402 -23.05 26.40 7.08
N LEU A 403 -23.34 25.34 6.32
CA LEU A 403 -23.99 25.45 5.02
C LEU A 403 -25.42 25.99 5.14
N ILE A 404 -26.21 25.47 6.09
CA ILE A 404 -27.56 25.97 6.36
C ILE A 404 -27.52 27.45 6.76
N GLY A 405 -26.61 27.83 7.65
CA GLY A 405 -26.40 29.22 8.04
C GLY A 405 -26.06 30.11 6.84
N LEU A 406 -25.16 29.67 5.96
CA LEU A 406 -24.81 30.39 4.74
C LEU A 406 -26.02 30.57 3.81
N VAL A 407 -26.81 29.51 3.59
CA VAL A 407 -28.00 29.55 2.73
C VAL A 407 -29.04 30.52 3.28
N ILE A 408 -29.29 30.49 4.59
CA ILE A 408 -30.23 31.42 5.24
C ILE A 408 -29.72 32.86 5.15
N CYS A 409 -28.43 33.09 5.41
CA CYS A 409 -27.82 34.43 5.31
C CYS A 409 -27.87 34.98 3.87
N CYS A 410 -27.41 34.21 2.88
CA CYS A 410 -27.41 34.63 1.48
C CYS A 410 -28.84 34.76 0.93
N GLY A 411 -29.74 33.84 1.26
CA GLY A 411 -31.15 33.89 0.86
C GLY A 411 -31.90 35.06 1.49
N GLY A 412 -31.63 35.35 2.77
CA GLY A 412 -32.18 36.51 3.48
C GLY A 412 -31.68 37.84 2.91
N ILE A 413 -30.39 37.93 2.58
CA ILE A 413 -29.80 39.11 1.93
C ILE A 413 -30.41 39.32 0.53
N LEU A 414 -30.59 38.28 -0.26
CA LEU A 414 -31.20 38.36 -1.59
C LEU A 414 -32.69 38.73 -1.54
N ALA A 415 -33.44 38.21 -0.56
CA ALA A 415 -34.84 38.58 -0.34
C ALA A 415 -34.97 40.04 0.11
N LEU A 416 -34.07 40.51 0.98
CA LEU A 416 -34.03 41.92 1.41
C LEU A 416 -33.64 42.87 0.26
N LEU A 417 -32.68 42.50 -0.58
CA LEU A 417 -32.30 43.29 -1.76
C LEU A 417 -33.39 43.28 -2.84
N GLY A 418 -34.10 42.16 -3.03
CA GLY A 418 -35.24 42.07 -3.94
C GLY A 418 -36.44 42.91 -3.52
N LEU A 419 -36.69 43.02 -2.21
CA LEU A 419 -37.72 43.91 -1.65
C LEU A 419 -37.32 45.40 -1.65
N CYS A 420 -36.03 45.72 -1.75
CA CYS A 420 -35.55 47.09 -1.87
C CYS A 420 -35.47 47.59 -3.32
N LEU A 421 -35.60 46.70 -4.31
CA LEU A 421 -35.48 46.99 -5.75
C LEU A 421 -36.79 46.82 -6.54
N GLY A 422 -37.87 46.36 -5.90
CA GLY A 422 -39.23 46.32 -6.43
C GLY A 422 -40.14 47.20 -5.60
#